data_AF-A0A538GHQ9-F1
#
_entry.id   AF-A0A538GHQ9-F1
#
_cell.length_a   1.000
_cell.length_b   1.000
_cell.length_c   1.000
_cell.angle_alpha   90.00
_cell.angle_beta   90.00
_cell.angle_gamma   90.00
#
_symmetry.space_group_name_H-M   'P 1'
#
loop_
_entity.id
_entity.type
_entity.pdbx_description
1 polymer ?
#
loop_
_entity_poly.entity_id
_entity_poly.type
_entity_poly.pdbx_seq_one_letter_code
_entity_poly.pdbx_strand_id
1 'polypeptide(L)'
;ALLPITADRGLAGAFNAQVLRRAFALERELRVDGVEVKWLASRRRGRSSLTFRGYELIQAWQGFSERPEYADAQAIARRAAELYASEEVDRVIVVYNRFQSALVQQVTVQDLLPIPEKVIEGGEDEGEQAALRGDFIYEPEPEQILERLLPVYVETELYRALLESAASEQGARMTAMRNASSNAGELIASLTLAMNRARQAEITQEILEVVAGADALAG
;
A
#
# COMPACT_ATOMS: atom_id res chain seq x y z
N ALA A 1 -0.48 15.58 -10.04
CA ALA A 1 0.09 14.22 -10.03
C ALA A 1 -0.51 13.37 -8.91
N LEU A 2 -0.79 12.09 -9.19
CA LEU A 2 -1.16 11.08 -8.18
C LEU A 2 -0.04 10.05 -8.00
N LEU A 3 0.34 9.80 -6.74
CA LEU A 3 1.33 8.80 -6.34
C LEU A 3 0.70 7.77 -5.37
N PRO A 4 0.22 6.63 -5.87
CA PRO A 4 -0.13 5.50 -5.02
C PRO A 4 1.14 4.78 -4.52
N ILE A 5 1.28 4.65 -3.20
CA ILE A 5 2.32 3.83 -2.55
C ILE A 5 1.78 2.42 -2.36
N THR A 6 2.32 1.48 -3.13
CA THR A 6 1.91 0.07 -3.14
C THR A 6 3.03 -0.84 -2.64
N ALA A 7 2.89 -2.16 -2.79
CA ALA A 7 3.93 -3.15 -2.50
C ALA A 7 4.72 -3.55 -3.76
N ASP A 8 5.92 -4.14 -3.59
CA ASP A 8 6.56 -4.86 -4.71
C ASP A 8 6.05 -6.29 -4.85
N ARG A 9 5.62 -6.90 -3.74
CA ARG A 9 5.17 -8.29 -3.65
C ARG A 9 3.66 -8.38 -3.46
N GLY A 10 3.13 -9.60 -3.64
CA GLY A 10 1.72 -9.90 -3.44
C GLY A 10 1.46 -10.42 -2.02
N LEU A 11 0.34 -11.14 -1.88
CA LEU A 11 0.01 -11.89 -0.68
C LEU A 11 -0.18 -11.05 0.60
N ALA A 12 -0.51 -9.77 0.43
CA ALA A 12 -0.82 -8.83 1.50
C ALA A 12 -2.32 -8.52 1.58
N GLY A 13 -3.18 -9.51 1.29
CA GLY A 13 -4.64 -9.34 1.27
C GLY A 13 -5.09 -8.17 0.39
N ALA A 14 -5.92 -7.29 0.94
CA ALA A 14 -6.49 -6.14 0.25
C ALA A 14 -5.58 -4.90 0.18
N PHE A 15 -4.37 -4.95 0.74
CA PHE A 15 -3.45 -3.81 0.90
C PHE A 15 -3.30 -2.98 -0.39
N ASN A 16 -2.87 -3.61 -1.50
CA ASN A 16 -2.67 -2.92 -2.78
C ASN A 16 -4.00 -2.46 -3.39
N ALA A 17 -5.03 -3.30 -3.28
CA ALA A 17 -6.33 -3.05 -3.89
C ALA A 17 -7.04 -1.85 -3.26
N GLN A 18 -6.88 -1.64 -1.96
CA GLN A 18 -7.46 -0.49 -1.26
C GLN A 18 -6.82 0.84 -1.69
N VAL A 19 -5.48 0.92 -1.73
CA VAL A 19 -4.75 2.10 -2.22
C VAL A 19 -5.12 2.43 -3.66
N LEU A 20 -5.08 1.43 -4.55
CA LEU A 20 -5.39 1.62 -5.96
C LEU A 20 -6.86 2.02 -6.17
N ARG A 21 -7.81 1.40 -5.45
CA ARG A 21 -9.22 1.78 -5.53
C ARG A 21 -9.43 3.24 -5.13
N ARG A 22 -8.80 3.71 -4.04
CA ARG A 22 -8.92 5.11 -3.64
C ARG A 22 -8.25 6.05 -4.64
N ALA A 23 -7.07 5.69 -5.14
CA ALA A 23 -6.37 6.48 -6.16
C ALA A 23 -7.21 6.62 -7.44
N PHE A 24 -7.85 5.55 -7.91
CA PHE A 24 -8.75 5.62 -9.07
C PHE A 24 -10.04 6.37 -8.79
N ALA A 25 -10.58 6.30 -7.57
CA ALA A 25 -11.74 7.12 -7.20
C ALA A 25 -11.37 8.61 -7.24
N LEU A 26 -10.22 8.97 -6.68
CA LEU A 26 -9.72 10.34 -6.69
C LEU A 26 -9.41 10.84 -8.10
N GLU A 27 -8.85 9.99 -8.97
CA GLU A 27 -8.65 10.36 -10.38
C GLU A 27 -9.96 10.67 -11.09
N ARG A 28 -11.01 9.89 -10.84
CA ARG A 28 -12.34 10.16 -11.42
C ARG A 28 -12.96 11.44 -10.86
N GLU A 29 -12.84 11.67 -9.55
CA GLU A 29 -13.28 12.91 -8.90
C GLU A 29 -12.61 14.13 -9.57
N LEU A 30 -11.28 14.12 -9.66
CA LEU A 30 -10.50 15.20 -10.28
C LEU A 30 -10.82 15.39 -11.77
N ARG A 31 -11.02 14.31 -12.53
CA ARG A 31 -11.37 14.41 -13.94
C ARG A 31 -12.76 15.03 -14.16
N VAL A 32 -13.72 14.76 -13.27
CA VAL A 32 -15.05 15.40 -13.32
C VAL A 32 -14.92 16.92 -13.15
N ASP A 33 -13.98 17.36 -12.31
CA ASP A 33 -13.66 18.78 -12.12
C ASP A 33 -12.78 19.37 -13.24
N GLY A 34 -12.54 18.60 -14.32
CA GLY A 34 -11.73 19.04 -15.47
C GLY A 34 -10.22 18.99 -15.26
N VAL A 35 -9.75 18.40 -14.16
CA VAL A 35 -8.32 18.30 -13.84
C VAL A 35 -7.69 17.10 -14.55
N GLU A 36 -6.59 17.35 -15.27
CA GLU A 36 -5.79 16.29 -15.86
C GLU A 36 -4.91 15.62 -14.80
N VAL A 37 -4.95 14.28 -14.76
CA VAL A 37 -4.21 13.49 -13.78
C VAL A 37 -3.02 12.82 -14.42
N LYS A 38 -1.82 13.26 -14.05
CA LYS A 38 -0.57 12.56 -14.34
C LYS A 38 -0.23 11.55 -13.24
N TRP A 39 0.21 10.35 -13.63
CA TRP A 39 0.50 9.27 -12.71
C TRP A 39 2.00 9.12 -12.43
N LEU A 40 2.31 8.99 -11.15
CA LEU A 40 3.56 8.43 -10.66
C LEU A 40 3.27 7.04 -10.10
N ALA A 41 4.29 6.19 -10.01
CA ALA A 41 4.11 4.87 -9.39
C ALA A 41 5.23 4.57 -8.40
N SER A 42 4.85 4.28 -7.15
CA SER A 42 5.76 3.67 -6.20
C SER A 42 5.50 2.16 -6.14
N ARG A 43 6.57 1.41 -6.37
CA ARG A 43 6.69 -0.05 -6.26
C ARG A 43 6.01 -0.83 -7.38
N ARG A 44 6.38 -2.11 -7.50
CA ARG A 44 6.01 -2.96 -8.65
C ARG A 44 4.50 -3.10 -8.87
N ARG A 45 3.69 -3.23 -7.81
CA ARG A 45 2.24 -3.47 -7.93
C ARG A 45 1.49 -2.27 -8.50
N GLY A 46 1.83 -1.06 -8.06
CA GLY A 46 1.29 0.20 -8.57
C GLY A 46 1.61 0.38 -10.04
N ARG A 47 2.91 0.28 -10.39
CA ARG A 47 3.36 0.33 -11.79
C ARG A 47 2.59 -0.67 -12.66
N SER A 48 2.61 -1.95 -12.29
CA SER A 48 1.98 -3.01 -13.09
C SER A 48 0.48 -2.79 -13.27
N SER A 49 -0.21 -2.32 -12.22
CA SER A 49 -1.66 -2.10 -12.23
C SER A 49 -2.06 -0.91 -13.12
N LEU A 50 -1.26 0.16 -13.09
CA LEU A 50 -1.47 1.36 -13.90
C LEU A 50 -1.17 1.09 -15.38
N THR A 51 -0.01 0.48 -15.68
CA THR A 51 0.35 0.17 -17.07
C THR A 51 -0.58 -0.85 -17.70
N PHE A 52 -1.03 -1.87 -16.95
CA PHE A 52 -2.03 -2.84 -17.44
C PHE A 52 -3.35 -2.17 -17.86
N ARG A 53 -3.71 -1.05 -17.24
CA ARG A 53 -4.92 -0.28 -17.57
C ARG A 53 -4.70 0.79 -18.64
N GLY A 54 -3.50 0.85 -19.23
CA GLY A 54 -3.17 1.81 -20.28
C GLY A 54 -2.84 3.22 -19.79
N TYR A 55 -2.63 3.42 -18.48
CA TYR A 55 -2.18 4.71 -17.98
C TYR A 55 -0.69 4.92 -18.27
N GLU A 56 -0.35 6.11 -18.73
CA GLU A 56 1.03 6.55 -18.88
C GLU A 56 1.61 7.02 -17.54
N LEU A 57 2.83 6.61 -17.24
CA LEU A 57 3.53 6.94 -16.00
C LEU A 57 4.63 7.95 -16.30
N ILE A 58 4.64 9.08 -15.60
CA ILE A 58 5.77 10.03 -15.67
C ILE A 58 7.06 9.32 -15.19
N GLN A 59 6.96 8.62 -14.06
CA GLN A 59 8.08 7.92 -13.45
C GLN A 59 7.58 6.81 -12.53
N ALA A 60 8.40 5.78 -12.38
CA ALA A 60 8.15 4.68 -11.47
C ALA A 60 9.42 4.27 -10.72
N TRP A 61 9.27 3.93 -9.45
CA TRP A 61 10.34 3.40 -8.60
C TRP A 61 9.95 2.04 -8.05
N GLN A 62 10.91 1.15 -7.75
CA GLN A 62 10.63 -0.20 -7.27
C GLN A 62 11.77 -0.76 -6.43
N GLY A 63 11.49 -1.81 -5.64
CA GLY A 63 12.53 -2.59 -4.95
C GLY A 63 12.75 -2.27 -3.47
N PHE A 64 11.98 -1.35 -2.90
CA PHE A 64 12.14 -0.86 -1.52
C PHE A 64 10.85 -0.98 -0.69
N SER A 65 9.95 -1.90 -1.05
CA SER A 65 8.69 -2.08 -0.31
C SER A 65 8.84 -2.46 1.16
N GLU A 66 9.72 -3.42 1.44
CA GLU A 66 9.85 -3.99 2.77
C GLU A 66 10.73 -3.14 3.69
N ARG A 67 11.70 -2.42 3.12
CA ARG A 67 12.66 -1.58 3.83
C ARG A 67 12.93 -0.33 2.99
N PRO A 68 12.03 0.67 3.02
CA PRO A 68 12.30 1.94 2.38
C PRO A 68 13.43 2.65 3.12
N GLU A 69 14.36 3.23 2.37
CA GLU A 69 15.42 4.10 2.87
C GLU A 69 15.10 5.56 2.60
N TYR A 70 15.77 6.47 3.30
CA TYR A 70 15.59 7.91 3.07
C TYR A 70 15.92 8.31 1.63
N ALA A 71 16.90 7.63 1.00
CA ALA A 71 17.26 7.87 -0.40
C ALA A 71 16.10 7.55 -1.37
N ASP A 72 15.25 6.57 -1.08
CA ASP A 72 14.07 6.27 -1.89
C ASP A 72 13.05 7.40 -1.82
N ALA A 73 12.79 7.91 -0.61
CA ALA A 73 11.93 9.07 -0.40
C ALA A 73 12.48 10.29 -1.11
N GLN A 74 13.78 10.56 -0.97
CA GLN A 74 14.45 11.66 -1.64
C GLN A 74 14.32 11.60 -3.16
N ALA A 75 14.50 10.43 -3.77
CA ALA A 75 14.38 10.29 -5.22
C ALA A 75 12.96 10.63 -5.73
N ILE A 76 11.93 10.23 -4.98
CA ILE A 76 10.53 10.51 -5.33
C ILE A 76 10.18 11.98 -5.03
N ALA A 77 10.60 12.50 -3.88
CA ALA A 77 10.34 13.87 -3.45
C ALA A 77 10.97 14.88 -4.41
N ARG A 78 12.22 14.66 -4.83
CA ARG A 78 12.89 15.50 -5.85
C ARG A 78 12.09 15.55 -7.14
N ARG A 79 11.65 14.39 -7.65
CA ARG A 79 10.85 14.36 -8.88
C ARG A 79 9.50 15.06 -8.72
N ALA A 80 8.84 14.88 -7.57
CA ALA A 80 7.59 15.56 -7.27
C ALA A 80 7.78 17.09 -7.21
N ALA A 81 8.87 17.55 -6.57
CA ALA A 81 9.21 18.96 -6.47
C ALA A 81 9.56 19.56 -7.85
N GLU A 82 10.32 18.84 -8.69
CA GLU A 82 10.61 19.25 -10.07
C GLU A 82 9.33 19.46 -10.88
N LEU A 83 8.41 18.48 -10.85
CA LEU A 83 7.13 18.56 -11.58
C LEU A 83 6.27 19.74 -11.12
N TYR A 84 6.31 20.06 -9.83
CA TYR A 84 5.57 21.17 -9.27
C TYR A 84 6.22 22.51 -9.62
N ALA A 85 7.54 22.62 -9.45
CA ALA A 85 8.29 23.84 -9.74
C ALA A 85 8.36 24.18 -11.24
N SER A 86 8.26 23.18 -12.12
CA SER A 86 8.15 23.38 -13.58
C SER A 86 6.74 23.69 -14.05
N GLU A 87 5.77 23.81 -13.14
CA GLU A 87 4.34 24.00 -13.45
C GLU A 87 3.75 22.88 -14.32
N GLU A 88 4.41 21.72 -14.38
CA GLU A 88 3.86 20.54 -15.06
C GLU A 88 2.68 19.93 -14.29
N VAL A 89 2.61 20.15 -12.97
CA VAL A 89 1.48 19.80 -12.10
C VAL A 89 1.30 20.84 -10.99
N ASP A 90 0.05 21.19 -10.68
CA ASP A 90 -0.26 22.15 -9.61
C ASP A 90 -0.43 21.51 -8.22
N ARG A 91 -0.45 20.17 -8.17
CA ARG A 91 -0.68 19.41 -6.94
C ARG A 91 -0.05 18.03 -7.03
N VAL A 92 0.58 17.56 -5.95
CA VAL A 92 1.08 16.20 -5.80
C VAL A 92 0.38 15.55 -4.62
N ILE A 93 -0.38 14.49 -4.91
CA ILE A 93 -1.18 13.78 -3.92
C ILE A 93 -0.63 12.36 -3.76
N VAL A 94 -0.39 11.96 -2.51
CA VAL A 94 0.08 10.63 -2.13
C VAL A 94 -1.10 9.83 -1.57
N VAL A 95 -1.27 8.60 -2.06
CA VAL A 95 -2.27 7.66 -1.55
C VAL A 95 -1.54 6.45 -0.99
N TYR A 96 -1.72 6.17 0.30
CA TYR A 96 -0.99 5.10 0.97
C TYR A 96 -1.81 4.50 2.11
N ASN A 97 -1.36 3.37 2.65
CA ASN A 97 -1.94 2.80 3.87
C ASN A 97 -1.18 3.31 5.09
N ARG A 98 -1.84 4.10 5.93
CA ARG A 98 -1.33 4.50 7.23
C ARG A 98 -1.50 3.35 8.22
N PHE A 99 -0.42 3.07 8.94
CA PHE A 99 -0.41 2.03 9.96
C PHE A 99 -1.13 2.53 11.21
N GLN A 100 -2.24 1.89 11.58
CA GLN A 100 -2.86 2.08 12.89
C GLN A 100 -2.52 0.90 13.82
N SER A 101 -2.69 -0.33 13.32
CA SER A 101 -2.32 -1.54 14.04
C SER A 101 -2.04 -2.69 13.05
N ALA A 102 -1.59 -3.84 13.57
CA ALA A 102 -1.37 -5.03 12.76
C ALA A 102 -2.62 -5.51 12.01
N LEU A 103 -3.82 -5.22 12.54
CA LEU A 103 -5.10 -5.60 11.94
C LEU A 103 -5.76 -4.45 11.16
N VAL A 104 -5.50 -3.20 11.54
CA VAL A 104 -6.16 -2.02 10.95
C VAL A 104 -5.16 -1.20 10.16
N GLN A 105 -5.41 -1.10 8.85
CA GLN A 105 -4.73 -0.20 7.94
C GLN A 105 -5.76 0.81 7.41
N GLN A 106 -5.43 2.09 7.47
CA GLN A 106 -6.30 3.14 6.96
C GLN A 106 -5.73 3.69 5.66
N VAL A 107 -6.53 3.69 4.60
CA VAL A 107 -6.13 4.37 3.35
C VAL A 107 -6.17 5.87 3.60
N THR A 108 -5.01 6.51 3.46
CA THR A 108 -4.84 7.95 3.62
C THR A 108 -4.56 8.58 2.27
N VAL A 109 -5.22 9.71 2.03
CA VAL A 109 -4.93 10.62 0.92
C VAL A 109 -4.29 11.85 1.54
N GLN A 110 -3.07 12.17 1.13
CA GLN A 110 -2.31 13.29 1.67
C GLN A 110 -1.79 14.16 0.53
N ASP A 111 -1.96 15.47 0.66
CA ASP A 111 -1.29 16.43 -0.20
C ASP A 111 0.17 16.55 0.23
N LEU A 112 1.06 16.22 -0.71
CA LEU A 112 2.50 16.41 -0.53
C LEU A 112 2.91 17.81 -0.99
N LEU A 113 2.34 18.26 -2.10
CA LEU A 113 2.48 19.62 -2.64
C LEU A 113 1.13 20.11 -3.16
N PRO A 114 0.75 21.39 -2.97
CA PRO A 114 1.42 22.36 -2.10
C PRO A 114 1.41 21.92 -0.62
N ILE A 115 2.35 22.45 0.17
CA ILE A 115 2.37 22.18 1.62
C ILE A 115 1.11 22.82 2.22
N PRO A 116 0.27 22.06 2.96
CA PRO A 116 -0.97 22.59 3.51
C PRO A 116 -0.73 23.77 4.48
N GLU A 117 -1.53 24.83 4.36
CA GLU A 117 -1.42 26.04 5.20
C GLU A 117 -1.45 25.74 6.70
N LYS A 118 -2.29 24.80 7.14
CA LYS A 118 -2.33 24.34 8.55
C LYS A 118 -0.99 23.81 9.11
N VAL A 119 -0.08 23.36 8.24
CA VAL A 119 1.27 22.95 8.64
C VAL A 119 2.17 24.18 8.78
N ILE A 120 1.94 25.19 7.94
CA ILE A 120 2.71 26.44 7.89
C ILE A 120 2.31 27.37 9.03
N GLU A 121 1.03 27.42 9.38
CA GLU A 121 0.48 28.34 10.39
C GLU A 121 0.68 27.87 11.83
N GLY A 122 1.11 26.61 12.05
CA GLY A 122 1.22 26.00 13.37
C GLY A 122 -0.17 25.70 13.96
N GLY A 123 -0.42 24.44 14.33
CA GLY A 123 -1.76 24.01 14.76
C GLY A 123 -2.36 24.84 15.90
N GLU A 124 -3.69 24.86 15.97
CA GLU A 124 -4.59 25.59 16.91
C GLU A 124 -4.40 25.29 18.41
N ASP A 125 -3.27 24.71 18.85
CA ASP A 125 -2.94 24.56 20.27
C ASP A 125 -2.35 25.88 20.81
N GLU A 126 -3.22 26.87 21.01
CA GLU A 126 -2.92 28.22 21.51
C GLU A 126 -2.31 28.25 22.94
N GLY A 127 -2.21 27.11 23.63
CA GLY A 127 -1.77 27.04 25.03
C GLY A 127 -0.25 27.04 25.26
N GLU A 128 0.55 26.55 24.31
CA GLU A 128 1.99 26.34 24.49
C GLU A 128 2.86 27.18 23.53
N GLN A 129 2.29 27.63 22.42
CA GLN A 129 3.03 28.40 21.39
C GLN A 129 3.36 29.84 21.79
N ALA A 130 2.70 30.41 22.82
CA ALA A 130 3.01 31.76 23.27
C ALA A 130 4.44 31.90 23.82
N ALA A 131 5.08 30.80 24.24
CA ALA A 131 6.46 30.79 24.72
C ALA A 131 7.52 30.74 23.60
N LEU A 132 7.13 30.42 22.35
CA LEU A 132 8.04 30.25 21.21
C LEU A 132 7.94 31.39 20.17
N ARG A 133 7.03 32.35 20.35
CA ARG A 133 6.93 33.58 19.53
C ARG A 133 7.96 34.64 19.93
N GLY A 134 9.23 34.23 20.08
CA GLY A 134 10.33 35.17 20.24
C GLY A 134 10.85 35.63 18.88
N ASP A 135 11.36 36.86 18.79
CA ASP A 135 12.13 37.30 17.63
C ASP A 135 13.43 36.48 17.56
N PHE A 136 13.49 35.53 16.64
CA PHE A 136 14.70 34.76 16.37
C PHE A 136 15.64 35.57 15.48
N ILE A 137 16.91 35.64 15.86
CA ILE A 137 17.96 36.09 14.95
C ILE A 137 18.33 34.88 14.09
N TYR A 138 17.99 34.95 12.80
CA TYR A 138 18.32 33.92 11.83
C TYR A 138 19.68 34.20 11.20
N GLU A 139 20.51 33.15 11.10
CA GLU A 139 21.74 33.18 10.32
C GLU A 139 21.84 31.87 9.53
N PRO A 140 21.70 31.86 8.19
CA PRO A 140 21.51 32.98 7.25
C PRO A 140 20.07 33.57 7.25
N GLU A 141 19.76 34.44 6.28
CA GLU A 141 18.41 35.03 6.11
C GLU A 141 17.29 33.97 6.10
N PRO A 142 16.10 34.28 6.67
CA PRO A 142 14.99 33.34 6.80
C PRO A 142 14.59 32.65 5.48
N GLU A 143 14.62 33.37 4.37
CA GLU A 143 14.28 32.82 3.05
C GLU A 143 15.26 31.72 2.64
N GLN A 144 16.57 31.92 2.89
CA GLN A 144 17.60 30.94 2.56
C GLN A 144 17.51 29.68 3.44
N ILE A 145 17.06 29.85 4.68
CA ILE A 145 16.77 28.72 5.57
C ILE A 145 15.57 27.96 5.04
N LEU A 146 14.50 28.66 4.68
CA LEU A 146 13.26 28.06 4.18
C LEU A 146 13.50 27.29 2.87
N GLU A 147 14.27 27.85 1.93
CA GLU A 147 14.69 27.18 0.70
C GLU A 147 15.37 25.82 0.94
N ARG A 148 16.10 25.69 2.05
CA ARG A 148 16.75 24.43 2.44
C ARG A 148 15.81 23.50 3.20
N LEU A 149 14.91 24.04 4.02
CA LEU A 149 14.00 23.25 4.85
C LEU A 149 12.83 22.66 4.06
N LEU A 150 12.31 23.37 3.04
CA LEU A 150 11.16 22.92 2.26
C LEU A 150 11.42 21.55 1.58
N PRO A 151 12.55 21.32 0.87
CA PRO A 151 12.85 20.00 0.34
C PRO A 151 12.93 18.93 1.43
N VAL A 152 13.61 19.23 2.54
CA VAL A 152 13.78 18.28 3.67
C VAL A 152 12.43 17.90 4.29
N TYR A 153 11.50 18.85 4.39
CA TYR A 153 10.15 18.60 4.86
C TYR A 153 9.42 17.61 3.95
N VAL A 154 9.42 17.86 2.63
CA VAL A 154 8.77 16.99 1.63
C VAL A 154 9.39 15.60 1.62
N GLU A 155 10.73 15.52 1.67
CA GLU A 155 11.47 14.26 1.77
C GLU A 155 11.07 13.48 3.03
N THR A 156 10.98 14.15 4.18
CA THR A 156 10.64 13.55 5.48
C THR A 156 9.19 13.07 5.53
N GLU A 157 8.24 13.86 5.04
CA GLU A 157 6.83 13.48 4.97
C GLU A 157 6.63 12.25 4.08
N LEU A 158 7.31 12.22 2.94
CA LEU A 158 7.25 11.07 2.06
C LEU A 158 7.95 9.84 2.66
N TYR A 159 9.08 10.02 3.35
CA TYR A 159 9.74 8.94 4.06
C TYR A 159 8.84 8.34 5.15
N ARG A 160 8.15 9.17 5.92
CA ARG A 160 7.13 8.73 6.88
C ARG A 160 6.03 7.91 6.20
N ALA A 161 5.48 8.40 5.09
CA ALA A 161 4.44 7.68 4.35
C ALA A 161 4.93 6.32 3.82
N LEU A 162 6.18 6.23 3.34
CA LEU A 162 6.79 4.98 2.90
C LEU A 162 6.96 3.98 4.05
N LEU A 163 7.40 4.45 5.22
CA LEU A 163 7.56 3.62 6.43
C LEU A 163 6.21 3.14 6.97
N GLU A 164 5.22 4.03 7.11
CA GLU A 164 3.86 3.67 7.53
C GLU A 164 3.23 2.66 6.56
N SER A 165 3.45 2.84 5.26
CA SER A 165 2.99 1.90 4.23
C SER A 165 3.72 0.55 4.31
N ALA A 166 5.02 0.53 4.61
CA ALA A 166 5.78 -0.72 4.78
C ALA A 166 5.32 -1.50 6.03
N ALA A 167 5.09 -0.81 7.15
CA ALA A 167 4.54 -1.41 8.37
C ALA A 167 3.13 -1.98 8.11
N SER A 168 2.27 -1.22 7.42
CA SER A 168 0.94 -1.64 6.99
C SER A 168 0.97 -2.87 6.08
N GLU A 169 1.94 -2.93 5.16
CA GLU A 169 2.12 -4.09 4.28
C GLU A 169 2.43 -5.36 5.07
N GLN A 170 3.35 -5.28 6.04
CA GLN A 170 3.70 -6.44 6.89
C GLN A 170 2.52 -6.88 7.75
N GLY A 171 1.78 -5.94 8.36
CA GLY A 171 0.56 -6.24 9.12
C GLY A 171 -0.49 -6.96 8.27
N ALA A 172 -0.77 -6.43 7.09
CA ALA A 172 -1.73 -7.02 6.15
C ALA A 172 -1.28 -8.40 5.65
N ARG A 173 0.02 -8.59 5.39
CA ARG A 173 0.60 -9.87 4.97
C ARG A 173 0.52 -10.93 6.06
N MET A 174 0.84 -10.59 7.31
CA MET A 174 0.71 -11.51 8.43
C MET A 174 -0.75 -11.96 8.61
N THR A 175 -1.70 -11.03 8.52
CA THR A 175 -3.13 -11.32 8.63
C THR A 175 -3.61 -12.20 7.47
N ALA A 176 -3.24 -11.87 6.24
CA ALA A 176 -3.60 -12.65 5.06
C ALA A 176 -3.03 -14.08 5.11
N MET A 177 -1.78 -14.24 5.54
CA MET A 177 -1.14 -15.55 5.71
C MET A 177 -1.77 -16.37 6.82
N ARG A 178 -2.10 -15.75 7.97
CA ARG A 178 -2.80 -16.44 9.06
C ARG A 178 -4.15 -16.99 8.60
N ASN A 179 -4.92 -16.19 7.87
CA ASN A 179 -6.20 -16.62 7.31
C ASN A 179 -6.00 -17.74 6.26
N ALA A 180 -4.98 -17.63 5.40
CA ALA A 180 -4.66 -18.69 4.44
C ALA A 180 -4.32 -20.02 5.13
N SER A 181 -3.54 -20.00 6.22
CA SER A 181 -3.23 -21.20 7.01
C SER A 181 -4.47 -21.79 7.68
N SER A 182 -5.37 -20.96 8.21
CA SER A 182 -6.64 -21.42 8.78
C SER A 182 -7.50 -22.12 7.73
N ASN A 183 -7.67 -21.49 6.56
CA ASN A 183 -8.44 -22.05 5.45
C ASN A 183 -7.83 -23.36 4.93
N ALA A 184 -6.51 -23.46 4.89
CA ALA A 184 -5.82 -24.70 4.54
C ALA A 184 -6.11 -25.82 5.56
N GLY A 185 -6.13 -25.50 6.86
CA GLY A 185 -6.51 -26.45 7.91
C GLY A 185 -7.93 -26.99 7.74
N GLU A 186 -8.89 -26.12 7.42
CA GLU A 186 -10.27 -26.51 7.12
C GLU A 186 -10.36 -27.44 5.89
N LEU A 187 -9.63 -27.11 4.82
CA LEU A 187 -9.56 -27.96 3.63
C LEU A 187 -8.95 -29.32 3.95
N ILE A 188 -7.86 -29.38 4.71
CA ILE A 188 -7.23 -30.65 5.14
C ILE A 188 -8.22 -31.50 5.92
N ALA A 189 -8.97 -30.91 6.86
CA ALA A 189 -9.97 -31.63 7.64
C ALA A 189 -11.07 -32.21 6.73
N SER A 190 -11.57 -31.41 5.78
CA SER A 190 -12.59 -31.86 4.83
C SER A 190 -12.11 -32.98 3.89
N LEU A 191 -10.89 -32.86 3.37
CA LEU A 191 -10.29 -33.85 2.47
C LEU A 191 -9.93 -35.14 3.21
N THR A 192 -9.52 -35.05 4.48
CA THR A 192 -9.28 -36.23 5.32
C THR A 192 -10.56 -37.03 5.54
N LEU A 193 -11.69 -36.35 5.78
CA LEU A 193 -12.99 -37.01 5.90
C LEU A 193 -13.41 -37.68 4.58
N ALA A 194 -13.23 -37.00 3.45
CA ALA A 194 -13.53 -37.54 2.13
C ALA A 194 -12.66 -38.77 1.80
N MET A 195 -11.35 -38.70 2.08
CA MET A 195 -10.40 -39.79 1.90
C MET A 195 -10.80 -41.02 2.73
N ASN A 196 -11.17 -40.83 4.00
CA ASN A 196 -11.59 -41.95 4.85
C ASN A 196 -12.88 -42.62 4.35
N ARG A 197 -13.84 -41.83 3.85
CA ARG A 197 -15.07 -42.37 3.22
C ARG A 197 -14.76 -43.15 1.96
N ALA A 198 -13.90 -42.62 1.08
CA ALA A 198 -13.49 -43.28 -0.15
C ALA A 198 -12.77 -44.61 0.15
N ARG A 199 -11.85 -44.59 1.12
CA ARG A 199 -11.14 -45.79 1.59
C ARG A 199 -12.10 -46.86 2.11
N GLN A 200 -13.12 -46.49 2.88
CA GLN A 200 -14.11 -47.45 3.39
C GLN A 200 -14.97 -48.03 2.26
N ALA A 201 -15.35 -47.22 1.28
CA ALA A 201 -16.07 -47.68 0.11
C ALA A 201 -15.23 -48.67 -0.72
N GLU A 202 -13.94 -48.39 -0.91
CA GLU A 202 -12.99 -49.26 -1.62
C GLU A 202 -12.81 -50.61 -0.90
N ILE A 203 -12.55 -50.60 0.42
CA ILE A 203 -12.46 -51.84 1.22
C ILE A 203 -13.77 -52.65 1.11
N THR A 204 -14.92 -51.99 1.17
CA THR A 204 -16.21 -52.67 1.05
C THR A 204 -16.40 -53.28 -0.33
N GLN A 205 -16.03 -52.56 -1.38
CA GLN A 205 -16.08 -53.02 -2.76
C GLN A 205 -15.17 -54.25 -2.97
N GLU A 206 -13.93 -54.19 -2.50
CA GLU A 206 -13.00 -55.33 -2.57
C GLU A 206 -13.55 -56.57 -1.85
N ILE A 207 -14.13 -56.41 -0.66
CA ILE A 207 -14.74 -57.52 0.09
C ILE A 207 -15.92 -58.11 -0.70
N LEU A 208 -16.80 -57.27 -1.27
CA LEU A 208 -17.93 -57.73 -2.07
C LEU A 208 -17.48 -58.49 -3.33
N GLU A 209 -16.43 -58.03 -3.99
CA GLU A 209 -15.84 -58.70 -5.15
C GLU A 209 -15.25 -60.07 -4.78
N VAL A 210 -14.55 -60.17 -3.66
CA VAL A 210 -14.00 -61.45 -3.16
C VAL A 210 -15.11 -62.45 -2.82
N VAL A 211 -16.16 -62.01 -2.12
CA VAL A 211 -17.29 -62.88 -1.75
C VAL A 211 -18.06 -63.34 -2.99
N ALA A 212 -18.38 -62.42 -3.90
CA ALA A 212 -19.07 -62.77 -5.14
C ALA A 212 -18.27 -63.74 -6.02
N GLY A 213 -16.94 -63.57 -6.08
CA GLY A 213 -16.05 -64.48 -6.79
C GLY A 213 -15.97 -65.88 -6.15
N ALA A 214 -15.99 -65.96 -4.81
CA ALA A 214 -15.98 -67.24 -4.09
C ALA A 214 -17.30 -68.01 -4.29
N ASP A 215 -18.45 -67.33 -4.20
CA ASP A 215 -19.77 -67.94 -4.42
C ASP A 215 -19.93 -68.46 -5.85
N ALA A 216 -19.36 -67.76 -6.84
CA ALA A 216 -19.39 -68.19 -8.24
C ALA A 216 -18.58 -69.47 -8.54
N LEU A 217 -17.65 -69.86 -7.66
CA LEU A 217 -16.88 -71.11 -7.78
C LEU A 217 -17.53 -72.29 -7.04
N ALA A 218 -18.47 -72.02 -6.12
CA ALA A 218 -19.14 -73.02 -5.31
C ALA A 218 -20.46 -73.54 -5.92
N GLY A 219 -20.98 -72.86 -6.95
CA GLY A 219 -22.12 -73.29 -7.78
C GLY A 219 -21.69 -73.94 -9.08
#